data_AF-A0A3B8Z1J7-F1
#
_entry.id   AF-A0A3B8Z1J7-F1
#
_cell.length_a   1.000
_cell.length_b   1.000
_cell.length_c   1.000
_cell.angle_alpha   90.00
_cell.angle_beta   90.00
_cell.angle_gamma   90.00
#
_symmetry.space_group_name_H-M   'P 1'
#
loop_
_entity.id
_entity.type
_entity.pdbx_description
1 polymer ?
#
loop_
_entity_poly.entity_id
_entity_poly.type
_entity_poly.pdbx_seq_one_letter_code
_entity_poly.pdbx_strand_id
1 'polypeptide(L)'
;MNQIDQPTNLVDRFGRQIDYIRLSVTDRCDFRCVYCMTEDMTFLPRNQILSLEELHQVAKAFTELGVKKIRLTGGEPMVRRDVMCFVERIGQLPG
;
A
#
# COMPACT_ATOMS: atom_id res chain seq x y z
N MET A 1 21.47 29.37 5.26
CA MET A 1 20.55 29.21 6.39
C MET A 1 19.14 29.14 5.82
N ASN A 2 18.60 27.94 5.66
CA ASN A 2 17.16 27.70 5.42
C ASN A 2 16.94 26.24 5.85
N GLN A 3 16.74 26.06 7.16
CA GLN A 3 16.12 24.85 7.68
C GLN A 3 14.69 24.87 7.16
N ILE A 4 14.43 24.08 6.12
CA ILE A 4 13.07 23.66 5.84
C ILE A 4 12.76 22.70 6.99
N ASP A 5 12.11 23.20 8.04
CA ASP A 5 11.35 22.38 8.97
C ASP A 5 10.33 21.63 8.12
N GLN A 6 10.73 20.47 7.61
CA GLN A 6 9.83 19.53 6.98
C GLN A 6 8.77 19.22 8.04
N PRO A 7 7.48 19.44 7.76
CA PRO A 7 6.47 18.97 8.68
C PRO A 7 6.70 17.46 8.82
N THR A 8 6.96 17.01 10.04
CA THR A 8 7.10 15.58 10.39
C THR A 8 5.85 14.77 10.08
N ASN A 9 4.80 15.44 9.60
CA ASN A 9 3.50 14.90 9.27
C ASN A 9 3.12 15.30 7.85
N LEU A 10 2.72 14.30 7.07
CA LEU A 10 2.16 14.48 5.75
C LEU A 10 0.77 15.16 5.85
N VAL A 11 0.66 16.44 5.48
CA VAL A 11 -0.58 17.22 5.54
C VAL A 11 -0.96 17.70 4.13
N ASP A 12 -2.22 17.52 3.75
CA ASP A 12 -2.70 17.98 2.44
C ASP A 12 -3.15 19.46 2.45
N ARG A 13 -3.58 19.95 1.27
CA ARG A 13 -4.03 21.35 1.11
C ARG A 13 -5.33 21.69 1.86
N PHE A 14 -6.05 20.69 2.36
CA PHE A 14 -7.25 20.86 3.18
C PHE A 14 -6.94 20.76 4.68
N GLY A 15 -5.67 20.63 5.06
CA GLY A 15 -5.25 20.52 6.47
C GLY A 15 -5.47 19.13 7.07
N ARG A 16 -5.71 18.10 6.25
CA ARG A 16 -5.87 16.72 6.74
C ARG A 16 -4.51 16.07 6.92
N GLN A 17 -4.27 15.50 8.09
CA GLN A 17 -3.10 14.67 8.34
C GLN A 17 -3.30 13.29 7.70
N ILE A 18 -2.30 12.85 6.95
CA ILE A 18 -2.27 11.53 6.33
C ILE A 18 -1.48 10.61 7.25
N ASP A 19 -2.20 9.85 8.07
CA ASP A 19 -1.65 8.86 9.01
C ASP A 19 -1.94 7.40 8.57
N TYR A 20 -2.62 7.24 7.44
CA TYR A 20 -3.16 5.98 6.96
C TYR A 20 -3.01 5.83 5.46
N ILE A 21 -2.44 4.70 5.03
CA ILE A 21 -2.35 4.32 3.62
C ILE A 21 -2.98 2.95 3.36
N ARG A 22 -3.45 2.78 2.12
CA ARG A 22 -3.94 1.51 1.59
C ARG A 22 -2.99 1.04 0.49
N LEU A 23 -2.39 -0.12 0.67
CA LEU A 23 -1.56 -0.75 -0.35
C LEU A 23 -2.35 -1.86 -1.02
N SER A 24 -2.62 -1.71 -2.31
CA SER A 24 -3.20 -2.76 -3.14
C SER A 24 -2.06 -3.67 -3.61
N VAL A 25 -1.99 -4.88 -3.08
CA VAL A 25 -0.91 -5.82 -3.39
C VAL A 25 -1.24 -6.65 -4.62
N THR A 26 -2.49 -6.78 -5.04
CA THR A 26 -2.83 -7.53 -6.26
C THR A 26 -4.16 -7.06 -6.81
N ASP A 27 -4.37 -7.21 -8.10
CA ASP A 27 -5.66 -7.04 -8.77
C ASP A 27 -6.48 -8.34 -8.86
N ARG A 28 -5.91 -9.47 -8.41
CA ARG A 28 -6.52 -10.80 -8.49
C ARG A 28 -7.32 -11.11 -7.23
N CYS A 29 -8.44 -11.78 -7.42
CA CYS A 29 -9.31 -12.30 -6.37
C CYS A 29 -9.74 -13.73 -6.74
N ASP A 30 -9.88 -14.59 -5.73
CA ASP A 30 -10.45 -15.93 -5.86
C ASP A 30 -11.98 -15.91 -6.00
N PHE A 31 -12.64 -14.81 -5.60
CA PHE A 31 -14.08 -14.61 -5.76
C PHE A 31 -14.45 -13.71 -6.94
N ARG A 32 -15.73 -13.73 -7.32
CA ARG A 32 -16.37 -12.90 -8.37
C ARG A 32 -17.63 -12.24 -7.83
N CYS A 33 -17.46 -11.35 -6.86
CA CYS A 33 -18.59 -10.70 -6.20
C CYS A 33 -19.29 -9.71 -7.14
N VAL A 34 -20.62 -9.83 -7.30
CA VAL A 34 -21.44 -9.02 -8.22
C VAL A 34 -21.23 -7.51 -8.07
N TYR A 35 -20.99 -7.01 -6.85
CA TYR A 35 -20.81 -5.58 -6.56
C TYR A 35 -19.36 -5.09 -6.62
N CYS A 36 -18.38 -5.98 -6.85
CA CYS A 36 -16.95 -5.65 -6.76
C CYS A 36 -16.18 -6.07 -8.01
N MET A 37 -16.41 -7.28 -8.51
CA MET A 37 -15.64 -7.89 -9.58
C MET A 37 -16.57 -8.38 -10.67
N THR A 38 -16.56 -7.68 -11.81
CA THR A 38 -17.36 -8.02 -13.00
C THR A 38 -16.87 -9.32 -13.62
N GLU A 39 -17.75 -10.02 -14.35
CA GLU A 39 -17.42 -11.30 -14.98
C GLU A 39 -16.29 -11.15 -16.01
N ASP A 40 -16.33 -10.10 -16.84
CA ASP A 40 -15.33 -9.81 -17.86
C ASP A 40 -14.24 -8.84 -17.34
N MET A 41 -13.38 -9.32 -16.43
CA MET A 41 -12.24 -8.53 -15.95
C MET A 41 -10.93 -8.91 -16.65
N THR A 42 -10.19 -7.89 -17.13
CA THR A 42 -8.83 -8.08 -17.63
C THR A 42 -7.84 -7.73 -16.53
N PHE A 43 -7.10 -8.72 -16.05
CA PHE A 43 -6.03 -8.51 -15.07
C PHE A 43 -4.83 -7.82 -15.71
N LEU A 44 -4.17 -6.98 -14.93
CA LEU A 44 -2.93 -6.33 -15.31
C LEU A 44 -1.84 -7.39 -15.57
N PRO A 45 -1.00 -7.16 -16.60
CA PRO A 45 0.25 -7.88 -16.76
C PRO A 45 1.10 -7.77 -15.49
N ARG A 46 1.79 -8.86 -15.11
CA ARG A 46 2.58 -8.90 -13.87
C ARG A 46 3.62 -7.79 -13.76
N ASN A 47 4.22 -7.37 -14.87
CA ASN A 47 5.23 -6.32 -14.92
C ASN A 47 4.67 -4.90 -14.72
N GLN A 48 3.34 -4.73 -14.69
CA GLN A 48 2.69 -3.46 -14.37
C GLN A 48 2.26 -3.39 -12.90
N ILE A 49 2.44 -4.47 -12.13
CA ILE A 49 2.16 -4.52 -10.70
C ILE A 49 3.49 -4.35 -9.96
N LEU A 50 3.54 -3.42 -9.00
CA LEU A 50 4.72 -3.24 -8.15
C LEU A 50 5.12 -4.56 -7.48
N SER A 51 6.41 -4.85 -7.49
CA SER A 51 7.04 -5.92 -6.71
C SER A 51 6.83 -5.70 -5.20
N LEU A 52 7.04 -6.75 -4.39
CA LEU A 52 6.90 -6.63 -2.94
C LEU A 52 8.02 -5.75 -2.36
N GLU A 53 9.17 -5.72 -3.02
CA GLU A 53 10.32 -4.89 -2.72
C GLU A 53 9.99 -3.41 -2.96
N GLU A 54 9.38 -3.07 -4.10
CA GLU A 54 8.94 -1.70 -4.39
C GLU A 54 7.84 -1.25 -3.42
N LEU A 55 6.86 -2.12 -3.14
CA LEU A 55 5.82 -1.83 -2.14
C LEU A 55 6.41 -1.59 -0.75
N HIS A 56 7.47 -2.31 -0.39
CA HIS A 56 8.16 -2.12 0.89
C HIS A 56 8.88 -0.77 0.92
N GLN A 57 9.52 -0.35 -0.17
CA GLN A 57 10.13 0.98 -0.27
C GLN A 57 9.08 2.09 -0.12
N VAL A 58 7.92 1.93 -0.75
CA VAL A 58 6.80 2.86 -0.61
C VAL A 58 6.30 2.89 0.83
N ALA A 59 6.04 1.74 1.44
CA ALA A 59 5.62 1.63 2.84
C ALA A 59 6.58 2.36 3.78
N LYS A 60 7.88 2.09 3.65
CA LYS A 60 8.94 2.73 4.44
C LYS A 60 8.94 4.26 4.29
N ALA A 61 8.87 4.76 3.06
CA ALA A 61 8.84 6.20 2.82
C ALA A 61 7.64 6.87 3.49
N PHE A 62 6.46 6.24 3.45
CA PHE A 62 5.28 6.78 4.12
C PHE A 62 5.36 6.71 5.64
N THR A 63 5.92 5.64 6.21
CA THR A 63 6.12 5.55 7.66
C THR A 63 7.08 6.62 8.17
N GLU A 64 8.13 6.94 7.41
CA GLU A 64 9.06 8.04 7.72
C GLU A 64 8.39 9.43 7.66
N LEU A 65 7.29 9.56 6.93
CA LEU A 65 6.45 10.76 6.83
C LEU A 65 5.31 10.82 7.88
N GLY A 66 5.30 9.90 8.83
CA GLY A 66 4.35 9.89 9.96
C GLY A 66 3.10 9.02 9.77
N VAL A 67 3.05 8.18 8.73
CA VAL A 67 1.97 7.18 8.58
C VAL A 67 2.12 6.10 9.64
N LYS A 68 1.02 5.82 10.35
CA LYS A 68 0.96 4.85 11.47
C LYS A 68 0.17 3.60 11.14
N LYS A 69 -0.57 3.62 10.03
CA LYS A 69 -1.44 2.51 9.65
C LYS A 69 -1.31 2.19 8.17
N ILE A 70 -0.94 0.94 7.91
CA ILE A 70 -0.91 0.37 6.55
C ILE A 70 -2.01 -0.70 6.47
N ARG A 71 -2.97 -0.52 5.57
CA ARG A 71 -3.94 -1.57 5.24
C ARG A 71 -3.58 -2.22 3.93
N LEU A 72 -3.33 -3.53 3.98
CA LEU A 72 -3.17 -4.35 2.79
C LEU A 72 -4.54 -4.67 2.19
N THR A 73 -4.64 -4.53 0.88
CA THR A 73 -5.84 -4.76 0.06
C THR A 73 -5.43 -5.31 -1.30
N GLY A 74 -6.39 -5.47 -2.20
CA GLY A 74 -6.15 -5.89 -3.56
C GLY A 74 -7.48 -6.11 -4.28
N GLY A 75 -7.52 -7.18 -5.08
CA GLY A 75 -8.60 -8.16 -4.95
C GLY A 75 -8.48 -8.85 -3.59
N GLU A 76 -8.00 -10.10 -3.58
CA GLU A 76 -7.72 -10.84 -2.35
C GLU A 76 -6.20 -10.86 -2.07
N PRO A 77 -5.71 -10.15 -1.03
CA PRO A 77 -4.28 -10.11 -0.68
C PRO A 77 -3.61 -11.48 -0.57
N MET A 78 -4.32 -12.46 -0.02
CA MET A 78 -3.77 -13.80 0.24
C MET A 78 -3.46 -14.61 -1.04
N VAL A 79 -3.99 -14.18 -2.20
CA VAL A 79 -3.69 -14.79 -3.50
C VAL A 79 -2.29 -14.39 -4.00
N ARG A 80 -1.72 -13.29 -3.50
CA ARG A 80 -0.37 -12.87 -3.90
C ARG A 80 0.69 -13.75 -3.24
N ARG A 81 1.51 -14.39 -4.07
CA ARG A 81 2.66 -15.18 -3.61
C ARG A 81 3.59 -14.32 -2.74
N ASP A 82 4.09 -14.92 -1.66
CA ASP A 82 5.04 -14.33 -0.70
C ASP A 82 4.52 -13.11 0.08
N VAL A 83 3.20 -12.87 0.07
CA VAL A 83 2.59 -11.74 0.80
C VAL A 83 2.83 -11.80 2.30
N MET A 84 2.93 -12.98 2.91
CA MET A 84 3.21 -13.13 4.34
C MET A 84 4.62 -12.64 4.71
N CYS A 85 5.64 -12.96 3.89
CA CYS A 85 6.98 -12.42 4.05
C CYS A 85 6.98 -10.90 3.93
N PHE A 86 6.19 -10.35 3.01
CA PHE A 86 6.00 -8.91 2.90
C PHE A 86 5.35 -8.31 4.15
N VAL A 87 4.31 -8.95 4.72
CA VAL A 87 3.65 -8.53 5.96
C VAL A 87 4.65 -8.48 7.13
N GLU A 88 5.49 -9.50 7.28
CA GLU A 88 6.53 -9.55 8.30
C GLU A 88 7.52 -8.39 8.15
N ARG A 89 7.97 -8.12 6.92
CA ARG A 89 8.91 -7.02 6.63
C ARG A 89 8.31 -5.65 6.92
N ILE A 90 7.06 -5.38 6.51
CA ILE A 90 6.43 -4.09 6.82
C ILE A 90 6.11 -3.93 8.30
N GLY A 91 5.86 -5.04 9.03
CA GLY A 91 5.65 -5.02 10.48
C GLY A 91 6.90 -4.63 11.28
N GLN A 92 8.07 -4.59 10.65
CA GLN A 92 9.33 -4.12 11.24
C GLN A 92 9.60 -2.64 10.97
N LEU A 93 8.76 -1.97 10.16
CA LEU A 93 8.90 -0.54 9.89
C LEU A 93 8.51 0.28 11.12
N PRO A 94 9.11 1.47 11.32
CA PRO A 94 8.77 2.33 12.44
C PRO A 94 7.37 2.91 12.28
N GLY A 95 6.53 2.94 13.32
CA GLY A 95 5.19 3.55 13.26
C GLY A 95 4.16 2.84 14.11
#